data_AF-A0A9E2L646-F1
#
_entry.id   AF-A0A9E2L646-F1
#
_cell.length_a   1.000
_cell.length_b   1.000
_cell.length_c   1.000
_cell.angle_alpha   90.00
_cell.angle_beta   90.00
_cell.angle_gamma   90.00
#
_symmetry.space_group_name_H-M   'P 1'
#
loop_
_entity.id
_entity.type
_entity.pdbx_description
1 polymer ?
#
loop_
_entity_poly.entity_id
_entity_poly.type
_entity_poly.pdbx_seq_one_letter_code
_entity_poly.pdbx_strand_id
1 'polypeptide(L)'
;MEYILIESLKHDSFRTQWEAWVLELAEAVRQTDIRIPRTWTILKPLSENIPAMIWLTEKLRKLQSDPSLENKTETALYILASFCRNNKVLGYVIDTYMYQYKNRNAHGLLVCAKILHAISPEEEYPHLNFLYNLMAGNVISEFKRHMKTNDSFMTESDFRLAEKYIPDFKGAGFRETVLLRVTVNMTGEELAKKCHMSNTVFRERFKREFGMNVSQWLRERKKKRIAGMLKNPAIPLYRVAENNGFKSESTFSDYCKRNFNKTPLQLRKELLADTVR
;
A
#
# COMPACT_ATOMS: atom_id res chain seq x y z
N MET A 1 -4.12 32.23 6.61
CA MET A 1 -3.33 31.22 7.33
C MET A 1 -1.90 31.11 6.80
N GLU A 2 -1.66 31.03 5.49
CA GLU A 2 -0.31 30.90 4.88
C GLU A 2 0.71 31.96 5.35
N TYR A 3 0.30 33.23 5.45
CA TYR A 3 1.14 34.33 5.95
C TYR A 3 1.42 34.26 7.46
N ILE A 4 0.57 33.61 8.26
CA ILE A 4 0.68 33.65 9.72
C ILE A 4 1.81 32.76 10.23
N LEU A 5 2.00 31.58 9.62
CA LEU A 5 2.96 30.60 10.12
C LEU A 5 4.41 31.06 9.93
N ILE A 6 4.77 31.52 8.73
CA ILE A 6 6.13 32.04 8.46
C ILE A 6 6.41 33.30 9.29
N GLU A 7 5.45 34.22 9.41
CA GLU A 7 5.65 35.42 10.24
C GLU A 7 5.78 35.07 11.73
N SER A 8 5.04 34.08 12.23
CA SER A 8 5.22 33.58 13.60
C SER A 8 6.61 32.98 13.81
N LEU A 9 7.13 32.23 12.83
CA LEU A 9 8.49 31.68 12.88
C LEU A 9 9.57 32.78 12.85
N LYS A 10 9.38 33.83 12.04
CA LYS A 10 10.28 35.00 12.00
C LYS A 10 10.28 35.76 13.32
N HIS A 11 9.10 35.96 13.90
CA HIS A 11 8.97 36.61 15.20
C HIS A 11 9.68 35.80 16.29
N ASP A 12 9.46 34.48 16.33
CA ASP A 12 10.07 33.58 17.32
C ASP A 12 11.59 33.39 17.14
N SER A 13 12.13 33.66 15.94
CA SER A 13 13.57 33.58 15.67
C SER A 13 14.30 34.92 15.83
N PHE A 14 13.58 36.04 16.00
CA PHE A 14 14.16 37.37 16.10
C PHE A 14 15.18 37.47 17.25
N ARG A 15 16.37 38.00 16.96
CA ARG A 15 17.51 38.10 17.89
C ARG A 15 17.96 36.76 18.47
N THR A 16 17.69 35.66 17.78
CA THR A 16 18.24 34.34 18.09
C THR A 16 19.24 33.92 17.01
N GLN A 17 19.99 32.85 17.26
CA GLN A 17 20.89 32.25 16.26
C GLN A 17 20.16 31.68 15.03
N TRP A 18 18.82 31.64 15.03
CA TRP A 18 18.00 31.13 13.92
C TRP A 18 17.46 32.21 12.98
N GLU A 19 17.62 33.50 13.31
CA GLU A 19 17.00 34.60 12.55
C GLU A 19 17.36 34.54 11.05
N ALA A 20 18.66 34.48 10.74
CA ALA A 20 19.15 34.41 9.37
C ALA A 20 18.64 33.15 8.63
N TRP A 21 18.68 31.99 9.30
CA TRP A 21 18.21 30.72 8.73
C TRP A 21 16.70 30.74 8.44
N VAL A 22 15.89 31.35 9.31
CA VAL A 22 14.44 31.48 9.10
C VAL A 22 14.10 32.43 7.95
N LEU A 23 14.90 33.49 7.74
CA LEU A 23 14.73 34.37 6.58
C LEU A 23 15.03 33.63 5.27
N GLU A 24 16.11 32.83 5.22
CA GLU A 24 16.42 31.96 4.09
C GLU A 24 15.32 30.91 3.86
N LEU A 25 14.82 30.30 4.94
CA LEU A 25 13.71 29.37 4.90
C LEU A 25 12.45 29.99 4.29
N ALA A 26 12.07 31.19 4.74
CA ALA A 26 10.90 31.89 4.24
C ALA A 26 10.98 32.11 2.72
N GLU A 27 12.16 32.48 2.23
CA GLU A 27 12.41 32.68 0.81
C GLU A 27 12.37 31.36 0.03
N ALA A 28 12.99 30.30 0.55
CA ALA A 28 12.95 28.98 -0.07
C ALA A 28 11.52 28.41 -0.14
N VAL A 29 10.72 28.59 0.91
CA VAL A 29 9.29 28.20 0.93
C VAL A 29 8.50 28.98 -0.10
N ARG A 30 8.75 30.28 -0.26
CA ARG A 30 8.10 31.13 -1.27
C ARG A 30 8.33 30.60 -2.68
N GLN A 31 9.58 30.21 -2.98
CA GLN A 31 10.01 29.71 -4.29
C GLN A 31 9.60 28.25 -4.56
N THR A 32 9.22 27.49 -3.53
CA THR A 32 8.83 26.08 -3.66
C THR A 32 7.41 25.95 -4.26
N ASP A 33 7.25 25.16 -5.33
CA ASP A 33 5.94 24.70 -5.79
C ASP A 33 5.72 23.26 -5.29
N ILE A 34 4.86 23.09 -4.29
CA ILE A 34 4.52 21.79 -3.68
C ILE A 34 3.93 20.78 -4.68
N ARG A 35 3.54 21.21 -5.89
CA ARG A 35 3.05 20.31 -6.94
C ARG A 35 4.19 19.72 -7.76
N ILE A 36 5.34 20.41 -7.84
CA ILE A 36 6.46 20.12 -8.74
C ILE A 36 7.71 19.70 -7.95
N PRO A 37 8.01 18.38 -7.84
CA PRO A 37 9.08 17.88 -6.97
C PRO A 37 10.48 18.44 -7.21
N ARG A 38 10.83 18.73 -8.47
CA ARG A 38 12.15 19.30 -8.80
C ARG A 38 12.41 20.65 -8.13
N THR A 39 11.36 21.38 -7.73
CA THR A 39 11.50 22.68 -7.05
C THR A 39 11.83 22.52 -5.57
N TRP A 40 11.61 21.33 -4.98
CA TRP A 40 11.80 21.10 -3.56
C TRP A 40 13.28 21.00 -3.16
N THR A 41 14.18 20.83 -4.13
CA THR A 41 15.62 20.74 -3.91
C THR A 41 16.20 21.99 -3.26
N ILE A 42 15.55 23.15 -3.41
CA ILE A 42 15.92 24.40 -2.71
C ILE A 42 15.82 24.28 -1.19
N LEU A 43 14.97 23.38 -0.68
CA LEU A 43 14.80 23.14 0.76
C LEU A 43 15.89 22.22 1.32
N LYS A 44 16.53 21.40 0.48
CA LYS A 44 17.49 20.37 0.93
C LYS A 44 18.66 20.95 1.73
N PRO A 45 19.36 22.03 1.29
CA PRO A 45 20.47 22.59 2.07
C PRO A 45 20.07 23.06 3.47
N LEU A 46 18.85 23.60 3.63
CA LEU A 46 18.34 24.06 4.92
C LEU A 46 18.15 22.90 5.91
N SER A 47 17.84 21.70 5.40
CA SER A 47 17.60 20.50 6.22
C SER A 47 18.86 19.95 6.90
N GLU A 48 20.04 20.34 6.45
CA GLU A 48 21.33 19.92 7.00
C GLU A 48 21.66 20.63 8.33
N ASN A 49 21.03 21.78 8.62
CA ASN A 49 21.16 22.45 9.91
C ASN A 49 20.28 21.75 10.97
N ILE A 50 20.77 20.63 11.49
CA ILE A 50 20.02 19.77 12.44
C ILE A 50 19.51 20.55 13.66
N PRO A 51 20.30 21.41 14.33
CA PRO A 51 19.80 22.22 15.45
C PRO A 51 18.62 23.14 15.07
N ALA A 52 18.70 23.82 13.92
CA ALA A 52 17.60 24.66 13.43
C ALA A 52 16.35 23.84 13.07
N MET A 53 16.53 22.65 12.48
CA MET A 53 15.44 21.73 12.16
C MET A 53 14.73 21.17 13.40
N ILE A 54 15.48 20.87 14.46
CA ILE A 54 14.90 20.47 15.75
C ILE A 54 14.08 21.63 16.32
N TRP A 55 14.65 22.83 16.38
CA TRP A 55 13.94 24.03 16.84
C TRP A 55 12.67 24.28 16.02
N LEU A 56 12.75 24.20 14.69
CA LEU A 56 11.62 24.39 13.78
C LEU A 56 10.51 23.39 14.11
N THR A 57 10.81 22.09 14.14
CA THR A 57 9.78 21.07 14.38
C THR A 57 9.16 21.15 15.77
N GLU A 58 9.91 21.58 16.79
CA GLU A 58 9.35 21.88 18.12
C GLU A 58 8.37 23.08 18.11
N LYS A 59 8.66 24.11 17.31
CA LYS A 59 7.77 25.26 17.11
C LYS A 59 6.53 24.87 16.33
N LEU A 60 6.68 24.14 15.23
CA LEU A 60 5.58 23.67 14.40
C LEU A 60 4.57 22.84 15.21
N ARG A 61 5.04 21.93 16.07
CA ARG A 61 4.17 21.16 16.98
C ARG A 61 3.31 22.02 17.91
N LYS A 62 3.78 23.22 18.27
CA LYS A 62 3.03 24.16 19.13
C LYS A 62 2.08 25.03 18.31
N LEU A 63 2.48 25.41 17.11
CA LEU A 63 1.73 26.32 16.23
C LEU A 63 0.65 25.59 15.42
N GLN A 64 0.82 24.29 15.17
CA GLN A 64 -0.08 23.46 14.36
C GLN A 64 -0.65 22.33 15.23
N SER A 65 -1.75 22.61 15.94
CA SER A 65 -2.52 21.56 16.60
C SER A 65 -3.07 20.54 15.60
N ASP A 66 -3.41 21.02 14.41
CA ASP A 66 -4.06 20.26 13.34
C ASP A 66 -3.30 20.46 12.03
N PRO A 67 -2.22 19.71 11.77
CA PRO A 67 -1.39 19.93 10.60
C PRO A 67 -2.18 19.68 9.31
N SER A 68 -2.19 20.66 8.41
CA SER A 68 -2.91 20.61 7.14
C SER A 68 -1.95 20.52 5.96
N LEU A 69 -2.03 19.42 5.22
CA LEU A 69 -1.26 19.21 4.00
C LEU A 69 -1.92 19.82 2.74
N GLU A 70 -3.00 20.58 2.93
CA GLU A 70 -3.61 21.40 1.88
C GLU A 70 -2.96 22.79 1.79
N ASN A 71 -2.38 23.26 2.90
CA ASN A 71 -1.68 24.54 2.96
C ASN A 71 -0.29 24.44 2.33
N LYS A 72 0.03 25.34 1.39
CA LYS A 72 1.32 25.34 0.68
C LYS A 72 2.51 25.48 1.63
N THR A 73 2.45 26.39 2.60
CA THR A 73 3.54 26.62 3.56
C THR A 73 3.75 25.39 4.43
N GLU A 74 2.69 24.83 5.01
CA GLU A 74 2.79 23.66 5.89
C GLU A 74 3.35 22.44 5.14
N THR A 75 2.88 22.22 3.91
CA THR A 75 3.39 21.15 3.05
C THR A 75 4.85 21.37 2.67
N ALA A 76 5.28 22.60 2.37
CA ALA A 76 6.68 22.91 2.11
C ALA A 76 7.56 22.64 3.34
N LEU A 77 7.09 22.99 4.54
CA LEU A 77 7.80 22.71 5.79
C LEU A 77 7.85 21.21 6.11
N TYR A 78 6.80 20.45 5.78
CA TYR A 78 6.80 18.98 5.88
C TYR A 78 7.79 18.35 4.89
N ILE A 79 7.88 18.87 3.65
CA ILE A 79 8.89 18.45 2.66
C ILE A 79 10.30 18.71 3.20
N LEU A 80 10.56 19.91 3.73
CA LEU A 80 11.84 20.25 4.36
C LEU A 80 12.19 19.29 5.51
N ALA A 81 11.24 19.01 6.41
CA ALA A 81 11.44 18.07 7.51
C ALA A 81 11.74 16.65 7.00
N SER A 82 11.15 16.25 5.87
CA SER A 82 11.38 14.94 5.25
C SER A 82 12.82 14.79 4.73
N PHE A 83 13.46 15.87 4.27
CA PHE A 83 14.87 15.84 3.85
C PHE A 83 15.86 15.69 5.03
N CYS A 84 15.47 16.07 6.25
CA CYS A 84 16.37 16.07 7.40
C CYS A 84 16.62 14.66 7.94
N ARG A 85 17.89 14.21 7.94
CA ARG A 85 18.33 12.89 8.43
C ARG A 85 18.49 12.84 9.95
N ASN A 86 17.50 13.33 10.69
CA ASN A 86 17.51 13.33 12.15
C ASN A 86 16.27 12.64 12.73
N ASN A 87 16.45 11.75 13.71
CA ASN A 87 15.36 10.96 14.28
C ASN A 87 14.30 11.80 15.03
N LYS A 88 14.67 12.92 15.66
CA LYS A 88 13.69 13.81 16.31
C LYS A 88 12.80 14.50 15.27
N VAL A 89 13.40 14.96 14.18
CA VAL A 89 12.71 15.59 13.05
C VAL A 89 11.84 14.56 12.32
N LEU A 90 12.35 13.35 12.11
CA LEU A 90 11.56 12.22 11.58
C LEU A 90 10.32 11.94 12.44
N GLY A 91 10.43 12.06 13.76
CA GLY A 91 9.29 11.96 14.66
C GLY A 91 8.17 12.94 14.29
N TYR A 92 8.49 14.19 13.93
CA TYR A 92 7.49 15.16 13.46
C TYR A 92 6.83 14.71 12.16
N VAL A 93 7.63 14.26 11.19
CA VAL A 93 7.13 13.76 9.89
C VAL A 93 6.17 12.57 10.10
N ILE A 94 6.54 11.61 10.95
CA ILE A 94 5.71 10.45 11.30
C ILE A 94 4.43 10.89 12.01
N ASP A 95 4.52 11.80 12.98
CA ASP A 95 3.36 12.26 13.75
C ASP A 95 2.35 12.99 12.88
N THR A 96 2.81 13.86 11.97
CA THR A 96 1.96 14.54 10.99
C THR A 96 1.28 13.54 10.06
N TYR A 97 2.00 12.52 9.56
CA TYR A 97 1.39 11.45 8.78
C TYR A 97 0.32 10.69 9.58
N MET A 98 0.65 10.29 10.81
CA MET A 98 -0.26 9.54 11.68
C MET A 98 -1.50 10.36 12.05
N TYR A 99 -1.37 11.68 12.17
CA TYR A 99 -2.51 12.58 12.32
C TYR A 99 -3.46 12.49 11.11
N GLN A 100 -2.95 12.51 9.87
CA GLN A 100 -3.81 12.36 8.69
C GLN A 100 -4.54 11.01 8.67
N TYR A 101 -3.81 9.94 9.01
CA TYR A 101 -4.38 8.59 9.04
C TYR A 101 -5.48 8.44 10.11
N LYS A 102 -5.21 8.90 11.34
CA LYS A 102 -6.18 8.84 12.46
C LYS A 102 -7.45 9.64 12.18
N ASN A 103 -7.32 10.79 11.53
CA ASN A 103 -8.45 11.64 11.16
C ASN A 103 -9.13 11.22 9.84
N ARG A 104 -8.81 10.04 9.30
CA ARG A 104 -9.40 9.50 8.06
C ARG A 104 -9.24 10.46 6.86
N ASN A 105 -8.15 11.25 6.82
CA ASN A 105 -7.86 12.19 5.74
C ASN A 105 -7.09 11.49 4.60
N ALA A 106 -7.81 10.97 3.61
CA ALA A 106 -7.22 10.31 2.45
C ALA A 106 -6.30 11.24 1.64
N HIS A 107 -6.69 12.51 1.47
CA HIS A 107 -5.90 13.47 0.72
C HIS A 107 -4.53 13.70 1.36
N GLY A 108 -4.50 13.99 2.66
CA GLY A 108 -3.26 14.19 3.42
C GLY A 108 -2.33 12.97 3.37
N LEU A 109 -2.89 11.76 3.51
CA LEU A 109 -2.12 10.52 3.37
C LEU A 109 -1.45 10.40 2.00
N LEU A 110 -2.17 10.72 0.92
CA LEU A 110 -1.65 10.64 -0.45
C LEU A 110 -0.62 11.73 -0.73
N VAL A 111 -0.73 12.91 -0.10
CA VAL A 111 0.29 13.96 -0.14
C VAL A 111 1.58 13.46 0.52
N CYS A 112 1.52 12.85 1.71
CA CYS A 112 2.68 12.23 2.35
C CYS A 112 3.32 11.17 1.44
N ALA A 113 2.52 10.27 0.86
CA ALA A 113 3.01 9.23 -0.04
C ALA A 113 3.69 9.81 -1.28
N LYS A 114 3.11 10.84 -1.90
CA LYS A 114 3.70 11.57 -3.04
C LYS A 114 5.05 12.18 -2.66
N ILE A 115 5.14 12.81 -1.49
CA ILE A 115 6.36 13.47 -1.03
C ILE A 115 7.47 12.44 -0.85
N LEU A 116 7.20 11.35 -0.14
CA LEU A 116 8.20 10.29 0.08
C LEU A 116 8.62 9.63 -1.23
N HIS A 117 7.67 9.36 -2.13
CA HIS A 117 7.96 8.80 -3.46
C HIS A 117 8.92 9.69 -4.26
N ALA A 118 8.75 11.02 -4.17
CA ALA A 118 9.58 11.95 -4.92
C ALA A 118 10.93 12.24 -4.27
N ILE A 119 11.05 12.11 -2.94
CA ILE A 119 12.31 12.29 -2.21
C ILE A 119 13.18 11.03 -2.26
N SER A 120 12.57 9.83 -2.30
CA SER A 120 13.27 8.55 -2.15
C SER A 120 13.41 7.67 -3.40
N PRO A 121 13.73 8.16 -4.62
CA PRO A 121 13.99 7.24 -5.74
C PRO A 121 15.33 6.48 -5.66
N GLU A 122 16.35 7.00 -4.95
CA GLU A 122 17.75 6.51 -5.03
C GLU A 122 18.43 6.26 -3.67
N GLU A 123 17.71 5.70 -2.69
CA GLU A 123 18.25 5.31 -1.35
C GLU A 123 18.93 6.43 -0.52
N GLU A 124 18.83 7.70 -0.93
CA GLU A 124 19.51 8.84 -0.29
C GLU A 124 18.99 9.13 1.15
N TYR A 125 17.81 8.63 1.51
CA TYR A 125 17.11 8.92 2.78
C TYR A 125 16.57 7.66 3.46
N PRO A 126 17.44 6.75 3.93
CA PRO A 126 17.03 5.48 4.53
C PRO A 126 16.21 5.65 5.82
N HIS A 127 16.29 6.80 6.49
CA HIS A 127 15.48 7.10 7.68
C HIS A 127 13.98 7.17 7.36
N LEU A 128 13.59 7.46 6.10
CA LEU A 128 12.20 7.47 5.66
C LEU A 128 11.62 6.08 5.38
N ASN A 129 12.45 5.03 5.32
CA ASN A 129 12.00 3.67 5.00
C ASN A 129 10.93 3.16 5.98
N PHE A 130 11.08 3.49 7.27
CA PHE A 130 10.08 3.13 8.27
C PHE A 130 8.71 3.74 7.95
N LEU A 131 8.68 5.05 7.63
CA LEU A 131 7.45 5.74 7.27
C LEU A 131 6.87 5.21 5.96
N TYR A 132 7.70 4.92 4.96
CA TYR A 132 7.27 4.28 3.71
C TYR A 132 6.56 2.95 3.97
N ASN A 133 7.19 2.06 4.75
CA ASN A 133 6.63 0.74 5.08
C ASN A 133 5.32 0.86 5.87
N LEU A 134 5.26 1.81 6.82
CA LEU A 134 4.04 2.11 7.57
C LEU A 134 2.92 2.58 6.63
N MET A 135 3.20 3.50 5.71
CA MET A 135 2.24 3.97 4.71
C MET A 135 1.74 2.83 3.83
N ALA A 136 2.64 1.99 3.31
CA ALA A 136 2.27 0.85 2.49
C ALA A 136 1.34 -0.11 3.25
N GLY A 137 1.68 -0.44 4.51
CA GLY A 137 0.85 -1.28 5.38
C GLY A 137 -0.54 -0.70 5.66
N ASN A 138 -0.60 0.61 5.93
CA ASN A 138 -1.87 1.32 6.16
C ASN A 138 -2.76 1.33 4.92
N VAL A 139 -2.20 1.63 3.75
CA VAL A 139 -2.95 1.62 2.47
C VAL A 139 -3.44 0.21 2.13
N ILE A 140 -2.61 -0.82 2.32
CA ILE A 140 -3.05 -2.23 2.13
C ILE A 140 -4.22 -2.56 3.07
N SER A 141 -4.18 -2.07 4.30
CA SER A 141 -5.22 -2.32 5.31
C SER A 141 -6.52 -1.60 4.98
N GLU A 142 -6.47 -0.35 4.49
CA GLU A 142 -7.65 0.35 3.97
C GLU A 142 -8.19 -0.31 2.71
N PHE A 143 -7.32 -0.77 1.80
CA PHE A 143 -7.74 -1.47 0.59
C PHE A 143 -8.52 -2.75 0.93
N LYS A 144 -8.03 -3.52 1.90
CA LYS A 144 -8.72 -4.71 2.41
C LYS A 144 -10.09 -4.36 3.02
N ARG A 145 -10.19 -3.25 3.78
CA ARG A 145 -11.46 -2.76 4.33
C ARG A 145 -12.43 -2.35 3.23
N HIS A 146 -11.98 -1.56 2.26
CA HIS A 146 -12.77 -1.14 1.10
C HIS A 146 -13.38 -2.36 0.39
N MET A 147 -12.55 -3.38 0.13
CA MET A 147 -12.98 -4.55 -0.63
C MET A 147 -13.87 -5.52 0.15
N LYS A 148 -13.77 -5.57 1.49
CA LYS A 148 -14.52 -6.54 2.33
C LYS A 148 -15.78 -5.95 2.96
N THR A 149 -15.67 -4.76 3.55
CA THR A 149 -16.75 -4.13 4.33
C THR A 149 -17.21 -2.81 3.75
N ASN A 150 -16.52 -2.27 2.74
CA ASN A 150 -16.77 -0.95 2.17
C ASN A 150 -16.72 0.20 3.21
N ASP A 151 -15.97 0.02 4.31
CA ASP A 151 -15.82 0.99 5.42
C ASP A 151 -14.49 1.76 5.38
N SER A 152 -13.74 1.62 4.29
CA SER A 152 -12.53 2.41 4.05
C SER A 152 -12.89 3.88 3.88
N PHE A 153 -12.09 4.77 4.47
CA PHE A 153 -12.17 6.20 4.18
C PHE A 153 -11.51 6.57 2.84
N MET A 154 -10.70 5.68 2.28
CA MET A 154 -10.11 5.81 0.95
C MET A 154 -11.05 5.24 -0.12
N THR A 155 -11.16 5.96 -1.23
CA THR A 155 -11.95 5.62 -2.42
C THR A 155 -11.13 4.81 -3.44
N GLU A 156 -11.79 4.28 -4.47
CA GLU A 156 -11.09 3.61 -5.58
C GLU A 156 -10.09 4.54 -6.29
N SER A 157 -10.41 5.83 -6.45
CA SER A 157 -9.48 6.83 -6.99
C SER A 157 -8.24 7.01 -6.11
N ASP A 158 -8.41 6.99 -4.79
CA ASP A 158 -7.30 7.12 -3.84
C ASP A 158 -6.35 5.93 -3.93
N PHE A 159 -6.89 4.71 -4.06
CA PHE A 159 -6.05 3.52 -4.27
C PHE A 159 -5.31 3.56 -5.60
N ARG A 160 -5.96 4.02 -6.68
CA ARG A 160 -5.26 4.23 -7.98
C ARG A 160 -4.10 5.22 -7.84
N LEU A 161 -4.28 6.28 -7.06
CA LEU A 161 -3.21 7.23 -6.79
C LEU A 161 -2.11 6.64 -5.89
N ALA A 162 -2.48 5.84 -4.89
CA ALA A 162 -1.54 5.14 -4.04
C ALA A 162 -0.69 4.12 -4.82
N GLU A 163 -1.24 3.43 -5.83
CA GLU A 163 -0.46 2.53 -6.72
C GLU A 163 0.67 3.27 -7.47
N LYS A 164 0.53 4.60 -7.68
CA LYS A 164 1.55 5.44 -8.32
C LYS A 164 2.68 5.78 -7.36
N TYR A 165 2.37 6.10 -6.11
CA TYR A 165 3.33 6.60 -5.14
C TYR A 165 3.95 5.50 -4.25
N ILE A 166 3.26 4.37 -4.12
CA ILE A 166 3.69 3.24 -3.28
C ILE A 166 3.81 2.00 -4.17
N PRO A 167 4.97 1.79 -4.82
CA PRO A 167 5.21 0.64 -5.69
C PRO A 167 4.86 -0.71 -5.06
N ASP A 168 5.17 -0.93 -3.79
CA ASP A 168 4.88 -2.19 -3.10
C ASP A 168 3.37 -2.44 -2.94
N PHE A 169 2.58 -1.38 -2.85
CA PHE A 169 1.11 -1.50 -2.87
C PHE A 169 0.59 -1.94 -4.25
N LYS A 170 1.20 -1.51 -5.36
CA LYS A 170 0.72 -1.88 -6.71
C LYS A 170 0.68 -3.39 -6.95
N GLY A 171 1.69 -4.10 -6.45
CA GLY A 171 1.73 -5.56 -6.51
C GLY A 171 0.81 -6.21 -5.49
N ALA A 172 0.88 -5.75 -4.23
CA ALA A 172 0.06 -6.29 -3.14
C ALA A 172 -1.46 -6.09 -3.37
N GLY A 173 -1.88 -4.91 -3.83
CA GLY A 173 -3.26 -4.56 -4.14
C GLY A 173 -3.84 -5.40 -5.27
N PHE A 174 -3.05 -5.70 -6.31
CA PHE A 174 -3.46 -6.63 -7.36
C PHE A 174 -3.68 -8.04 -6.82
N ARG A 175 -2.71 -8.55 -6.03
CA ARG A 175 -2.81 -9.89 -5.43
C ARG A 175 -4.06 -10.00 -4.54
N GLU A 176 -4.31 -8.99 -3.72
CA GLU A 176 -5.49 -8.94 -2.85
C GLU A 176 -6.79 -8.90 -3.68
N THR A 177 -6.86 -8.07 -4.72
CA THR A 177 -8.01 -8.00 -5.63
C THR A 177 -8.33 -9.36 -6.25
N VAL A 178 -7.30 -10.03 -6.76
CA VAL A 178 -7.42 -11.37 -7.34
C VAL A 178 -7.94 -12.38 -6.31
N LEU A 179 -7.39 -12.35 -5.09
CA LEU A 179 -7.76 -13.29 -4.03
C LEU A 179 -9.19 -13.07 -3.52
N LEU A 180 -9.69 -11.84 -3.51
CA LEU A 180 -11.05 -11.52 -3.09
C LEU A 180 -12.09 -11.79 -4.18
N ARG A 181 -11.75 -11.58 -5.45
CA ARG A 181 -12.70 -11.70 -6.58
C ARG A 181 -12.79 -13.11 -7.16
N VAL A 182 -11.79 -13.96 -6.92
CA VAL A 182 -11.80 -15.35 -7.40
C VAL A 182 -12.90 -16.15 -6.72
N THR A 183 -13.73 -16.83 -7.52
CA THR A 183 -14.76 -17.76 -7.00
C THR A 183 -14.48 -19.20 -7.40
N VAL A 184 -15.25 -20.11 -6.82
CA VAL A 184 -15.20 -21.53 -7.15
C VAL A 184 -15.53 -21.73 -8.63
N ASN A 185 -14.65 -22.41 -9.36
CA ASN A 185 -14.79 -22.80 -10.78
C ASN A 185 -14.75 -21.66 -11.81
N MET A 186 -14.25 -20.50 -11.41
CA MET A 186 -14.03 -19.36 -12.30
C MET A 186 -12.93 -19.62 -13.34
N THR A 187 -13.14 -19.13 -14.56
CA THR A 187 -12.13 -19.09 -15.63
C THR A 187 -11.23 -17.86 -15.49
N GLY A 188 -10.05 -17.89 -16.14
CA GLY A 188 -9.16 -16.72 -16.15
C GLY A 188 -9.80 -15.48 -16.78
N GLU A 189 -10.71 -15.67 -17.74
CA GLU A 189 -11.44 -14.58 -18.41
C GLU A 189 -12.48 -13.94 -17.51
N GLU A 190 -13.25 -14.74 -16.77
CA GLU A 190 -14.20 -14.23 -15.78
C GLU A 190 -13.48 -13.49 -14.66
N LEU A 191 -12.32 -14.00 -14.23
CA LEU A 191 -11.50 -13.32 -13.22
C LEU A 191 -10.95 -11.98 -13.73
N ALA A 192 -10.49 -11.93 -14.98
CA ALA A 192 -10.03 -10.69 -15.60
C ALA A 192 -11.16 -9.64 -15.68
N LYS A 193 -12.35 -10.05 -16.12
CA LYS A 193 -13.55 -9.20 -16.15
C LYS A 193 -13.91 -8.69 -14.75
N LYS A 194 -13.90 -9.59 -13.75
CA LYS A 194 -14.12 -9.20 -12.36
C LYS A 194 -13.07 -8.22 -11.86
N CYS A 195 -11.83 -8.27 -12.34
CA CYS A 195 -10.77 -7.31 -12.01
C CYS A 195 -10.80 -6.02 -12.87
N HIS A 196 -11.82 -5.83 -13.71
CA HIS A 196 -11.96 -4.71 -14.65
C HIS A 196 -10.75 -4.55 -15.59
N MET A 197 -10.17 -5.66 -16.05
CA MET A 197 -9.02 -5.68 -16.95
C MET A 197 -9.33 -6.47 -18.22
N SER A 198 -8.70 -6.09 -19.33
CA SER A 198 -8.66 -6.93 -20.52
C SER A 198 -7.90 -8.23 -20.21
N ASN A 199 -8.24 -9.31 -20.92
CA ASN A 199 -7.64 -10.62 -20.69
C ASN A 199 -6.11 -10.61 -20.87
N THR A 200 -5.61 -9.90 -21.87
CA THR A 200 -4.16 -9.76 -22.15
C THR A 200 -3.44 -9.05 -21.00
N VAL A 201 -3.91 -7.85 -20.62
CA VAL A 201 -3.31 -7.04 -19.54
C VAL A 201 -3.37 -7.80 -18.21
N PHE A 202 -4.50 -8.47 -17.93
CA PHE A 202 -4.65 -9.27 -16.72
C PHE A 202 -3.65 -10.42 -16.68
N ARG A 203 -3.47 -11.19 -17.76
CA ARG A 203 -2.55 -12.33 -17.79
C ARG A 203 -1.09 -11.91 -17.60
N GLU A 204 -0.68 -10.81 -18.23
CA GLU A 204 0.68 -10.26 -18.08
C GLU A 204 0.94 -9.79 -16.66
N ARG A 205 0.05 -8.95 -16.10
CA ARG A 205 0.13 -8.51 -14.71
C ARG A 205 0.11 -9.71 -13.76
N PHE A 206 -0.77 -10.67 -13.99
CA PHE A 206 -0.88 -11.86 -13.16
C PHE A 206 0.39 -12.69 -13.16
N LYS A 207 1.01 -12.95 -14.32
CA LYS A 207 2.25 -13.71 -14.38
C LYS A 207 3.38 -13.00 -13.62
N ARG A 208 3.47 -11.67 -13.73
CA ARG A 208 4.45 -10.86 -12.99
C ARG A 208 4.21 -10.92 -11.48
N GLU A 209 2.98 -10.75 -11.03
CA GLU A 209 2.68 -10.70 -9.59
C GLU A 209 2.58 -12.11 -8.94
N PHE A 210 2.12 -13.14 -9.63
CA PHE A 210 1.96 -14.49 -9.05
C PHE A 210 3.07 -15.47 -9.42
N GLY A 211 3.97 -15.09 -10.34
CA GLY A 211 5.07 -15.94 -10.81
C GLY A 211 4.61 -17.14 -11.67
N MET A 212 3.31 -17.23 -11.99
CA MET A 212 2.75 -18.34 -12.77
C MET A 212 1.53 -17.89 -13.58
N ASN A 213 1.13 -18.71 -14.55
CA ASN A 213 -0.01 -18.38 -15.41
C ASN A 213 -1.34 -18.55 -14.67
N VAL A 214 -2.33 -17.71 -15.00
CA VAL A 214 -3.68 -17.73 -14.39
C VAL A 214 -4.30 -19.13 -14.40
N SER A 215 -4.26 -19.83 -15.54
CA SER A 215 -4.83 -21.16 -15.68
C SER A 215 -4.15 -22.21 -14.80
N GLN A 216 -2.83 -22.09 -14.60
CA GLN A 216 -2.07 -22.96 -13.70
C GLN A 216 -2.46 -22.66 -12.24
N TRP A 217 -2.52 -21.38 -11.87
CA TRP A 217 -2.91 -20.96 -10.52
C TRP A 217 -4.32 -21.40 -10.14
N LEU A 218 -5.30 -21.24 -11.05
CA LEU A 218 -6.67 -21.71 -10.85
C LEU A 218 -6.73 -23.24 -10.71
N ARG A 219 -5.92 -23.97 -11.49
CA ARG A 219 -5.80 -25.43 -11.40
C ARG A 219 -5.22 -25.86 -10.06
N GLU A 220 -4.14 -25.23 -9.60
CA GLU A 220 -3.53 -25.54 -8.29
C GLU A 220 -4.48 -25.24 -7.13
N ARG A 221 -5.24 -24.14 -7.20
CA ARG A 221 -6.32 -23.87 -6.22
C ARG A 221 -7.41 -24.93 -6.24
N LYS A 222 -7.85 -25.35 -7.44
CA LYS A 222 -8.84 -26.43 -7.59
C LYS A 222 -8.32 -27.74 -7.01
N LYS A 223 -7.05 -28.08 -7.26
CA LYS A 223 -6.39 -29.28 -6.71
C LYS A 223 -6.33 -29.23 -5.18
N LYS A 224 -5.85 -28.13 -4.59
CA LYS A 224 -5.80 -27.95 -3.12
C LYS A 224 -7.17 -28.07 -2.48
N ARG A 225 -8.22 -27.48 -3.10
CA ARG A 225 -9.60 -27.58 -2.61
C ARG A 225 -10.14 -29.01 -2.66
N ILE A 226 -9.94 -29.72 -3.77
CA ILE A 226 -10.33 -31.13 -3.91
C ILE A 226 -9.62 -31.97 -2.84
N ALA A 227 -8.31 -31.83 -2.69
CA ALA A 227 -7.54 -32.57 -1.68
C ALA A 227 -8.04 -32.26 -0.26
N GLY A 228 -8.30 -31.00 0.07
CA GLY A 228 -8.86 -30.60 1.36
C GLY A 228 -10.24 -31.22 1.65
N MET A 229 -11.12 -31.27 0.64
CA MET A 229 -12.42 -31.94 0.78
C MET A 229 -12.31 -33.47 0.89
N LEU A 230 -11.34 -34.09 0.20
CA LEU A 230 -11.12 -35.53 0.25
C LEU A 230 -10.56 -36.00 1.60
N LYS A 231 -9.86 -35.13 2.35
CA LYS A 231 -9.41 -35.39 3.72
C LYS A 231 -10.55 -35.57 4.72
N ASN A 232 -11.75 -35.07 4.42
CA ASN A 232 -12.91 -35.31 5.26
C ASN A 232 -13.69 -36.53 4.72
N PRO A 233 -13.65 -37.69 5.41
CA PRO A 233 -14.34 -38.89 4.94
C PRO A 233 -15.87 -38.75 4.98
N ALA A 234 -16.40 -37.81 5.77
CA ALA A 234 -17.84 -37.54 5.85
C ALA A 234 -18.41 -36.89 4.59
N ILE A 235 -17.58 -36.35 3.70
CA ILE A 235 -18.02 -35.75 2.43
C ILE A 235 -18.02 -36.83 1.34
N PRO A 236 -19.18 -37.24 0.78
CA PRO A 236 -19.22 -38.22 -0.30
C PRO A 236 -18.51 -37.73 -1.58
N LEU A 237 -17.95 -38.64 -2.39
CA LEU A 237 -17.22 -38.28 -3.61
C LEU A 237 -18.07 -37.50 -4.61
N TYR A 238 -19.36 -37.84 -4.74
CA TYR A 238 -20.29 -37.09 -5.59
C TYR A 238 -20.46 -35.63 -5.14
N ARG A 239 -20.51 -35.35 -3.82
CA ARG A 239 -20.54 -33.99 -3.28
C ARG A 239 -19.22 -33.24 -3.53
N VAL A 240 -18.09 -33.94 -3.48
CA VAL A 240 -16.80 -33.35 -3.88
C VAL A 240 -16.82 -32.97 -5.36
N ALA A 241 -17.36 -33.82 -6.23
CA ALA A 241 -17.49 -33.53 -7.66
C ALA A 241 -18.40 -32.30 -7.91
N GLU A 242 -19.61 -32.30 -7.33
CA GLU A 242 -20.61 -31.24 -7.44
C GLU A 242 -20.04 -29.88 -6.98
N ASN A 243 -19.46 -29.81 -5.77
CA ASN A 243 -18.88 -28.57 -5.22
C ASN A 243 -17.68 -28.05 -6.02
N ASN A 244 -17.07 -28.88 -6.87
CA ASN A 244 -15.97 -28.49 -7.75
C ASN A 244 -16.41 -28.32 -9.21
N GLY A 245 -17.72 -28.22 -9.46
CA GLY A 245 -18.30 -27.87 -10.77
C GLY A 245 -18.14 -28.97 -11.80
N PHE A 246 -18.02 -30.23 -11.38
CA PHE A 246 -18.03 -31.37 -12.29
C PHE A 246 -19.47 -31.82 -12.55
N LYS A 247 -19.79 -32.11 -13.82
CA LYS A 247 -21.14 -32.52 -14.24
C LYS A 247 -21.47 -33.96 -13.83
N SER A 248 -20.45 -34.79 -13.63
CA SER A 248 -20.61 -36.18 -13.21
C SER A 248 -19.36 -36.70 -12.49
N GLU A 249 -19.52 -37.77 -11.72
CA GLU A 249 -18.40 -38.46 -11.06
C GLU A 249 -17.36 -38.99 -12.06
N SER A 250 -17.77 -39.38 -13.27
CA SER A 250 -16.85 -39.79 -14.33
C SER A 250 -15.93 -38.63 -14.74
N THR A 251 -16.48 -37.44 -14.97
CA THR A 251 -15.67 -36.24 -15.31
C THR A 251 -14.72 -35.83 -14.18
N PHE A 252 -15.13 -36.06 -12.93
CA PHE A 252 -14.28 -35.85 -11.76
C PHE A 252 -13.17 -36.90 -11.66
N SER A 253 -13.48 -38.17 -11.91
CA SER A 253 -12.50 -39.27 -11.90
C SER A 253 -11.42 -39.07 -12.96
N ASP A 254 -11.82 -38.69 -14.18
CA ASP A 254 -10.88 -38.36 -15.26
C ASP A 254 -10.01 -37.15 -14.91
N TYR A 255 -10.59 -36.12 -14.28
CA TYR A 255 -9.83 -34.99 -13.79
C TYR A 255 -8.79 -35.40 -12.73
N CYS A 256 -9.18 -36.24 -11.78
CA CYS A 256 -8.27 -36.74 -10.75
C CYS A 256 -7.12 -37.54 -11.35
N LYS A 257 -7.40 -38.44 -12.30
CA LYS A 257 -6.36 -39.19 -13.03
C LYS A 257 -5.39 -38.26 -13.75
N ARG A 258 -5.89 -37.24 -14.46
CA ARG A 258 -5.04 -36.30 -15.22
C ARG A 258 -4.19 -35.36 -14.35
N ASN A 259 -4.68 -34.95 -13.18
CA ASN A 259 -4.04 -33.90 -12.37
C ASN A 259 -3.29 -34.43 -11.14
N PHE A 260 -3.65 -35.63 -10.65
CA PHE A 260 -3.08 -36.27 -9.48
C PHE A 260 -2.52 -37.67 -9.78
N ASN A 261 -2.65 -38.18 -11.01
CA ASN A 261 -2.27 -39.54 -11.41
C ASN A 261 -2.97 -40.64 -10.61
N LYS A 262 -4.10 -40.33 -9.97
CA LYS A 262 -4.84 -41.22 -9.04
C LYS A 262 -6.34 -41.05 -9.20
N THR A 263 -7.11 -42.10 -8.91
CA THR A 263 -8.58 -41.99 -8.83
C THR A 263 -9.01 -41.22 -7.57
N PRO A 264 -10.22 -40.64 -7.51
CA PRO A 264 -10.69 -39.95 -6.32
C PRO A 264 -10.66 -40.81 -5.05
N LEU A 265 -10.95 -42.12 -5.18
CA LEU A 265 -10.91 -43.07 -4.07
C LEU A 265 -9.47 -43.35 -3.61
N GLN A 266 -8.54 -43.57 -4.55
CA GLN A 266 -7.12 -43.76 -4.23
C GLN A 266 -6.55 -42.53 -3.53
N LEU A 267 -6.84 -41.34 -4.07
CA LEU A 267 -6.39 -40.07 -3.50
C LEU A 267 -6.94 -39.86 -2.08
N ARG A 268 -8.21 -40.21 -1.84
CA ARG A 268 -8.80 -40.16 -0.49
C ARG A 268 -8.09 -41.11 0.49
N LYS A 269 -7.85 -42.36 0.10
CA LYS A 269 -7.18 -43.35 0.96
C LYS A 269 -5.79 -42.88 1.40
N GLU A 270 -5.03 -42.33 0.46
CA GLU A 270 -3.68 -41.81 0.73
C GLU A 270 -3.70 -40.58 1.64
N LEU A 271 -4.55 -39.59 1.34
CA LEU A 271 -4.66 -38.38 2.17
C LEU A 271 -5.10 -38.67 3.61
N LEU A 272 -5.92 -39.71 3.82
CA LEU A 272 -6.31 -40.17 5.14
C LEU A 272 -5.17 -40.90 5.86
N ALA A 273 -4.40 -41.73 5.15
CA ALA A 273 -3.23 -42.40 5.72
C ALA A 273 -2.15 -41.40 6.19
N ASP A 274 -1.96 -40.30 5.46
CA ASP A 274 -1.02 -39.22 5.83
C ASP A 274 -1.50 -38.35 7.01
N THR A 275 -2.78 -38.40 7.39
CA THR A 275 -3.33 -37.60 8.50
C THR A 275 -3.29 -38.37 9.84
N VAL A 276 -3.01 -39.68 9.80
CA VAL A 276 -2.92 -40.57 10.97
C VAL A 276 -1.47 -40.76 11.45
N ARG A 277 -0.49 -40.23 10.69
CA ARG A 277 0.93 -40.10 11.10
C ARG A 277 1.19 -38.75 11.73
#